data_AF-A0A4W5LRQ9-F1
#
_entry.id   AF-A0A4W5LRQ9-F1
#
_cell.length_a   1.000
_cell.length_b   1.000
_cell.length_c   1.000
_cell.angle_alpha   90.00
_cell.angle_beta   90.00
_cell.angle_gamma   90.00
#
_symmetry.space_group_name_H-M   'P 1'
#
loop_
_entity.id
_entity.type
_entity.pdbx_description
1 polymer ?
#
loop_
_entity_poly.entity_id
_entity_poly.type
_entity_poly.pdbx_seq_one_letter_code
_entity_poly.pdbx_strand_id
1 'polypeptide(L)'
;FPFIHGCLSPAESWRISFSHIEKELIKTHGNKRTCCESSATKCCRKQCFKLLKCLIEGLKKRYPQELDALCSYLGKTVFLHTLSIRAQDSLWTRHHLPACFMHLLGALEGHGRSGLLPHFFVPTSNLFAAPTFPRKALVFLTEALEEQRRQGLPLLMPPAPAPHWQYTPPVTPSHPLSYSRLMLSSLLLSSHPKLLR
;
A
#
# COMPACT_ATOMS: atom_id res chain seq x y z
N PHE A 1 -13.26 -22.56 -5.33
CA PHE A 1 -13.19 -23.75 -6.20
C PHE A 1 -14.55 -24.40 -6.16
N PRO A 2 -15.27 -24.53 -7.29
CA PRO A 2 -16.56 -25.22 -7.26
C PRO A 2 -16.28 -26.69 -6.94
N PHE A 3 -16.91 -27.16 -5.89
CA PHE A 3 -16.88 -28.56 -5.49
C PHE A 3 -17.43 -29.39 -6.64
N ILE A 4 -16.63 -30.33 -7.15
CA ILE A 4 -17.18 -31.51 -7.81
C ILE A 4 -18.12 -32.13 -6.77
N HIS A 5 -19.38 -32.33 -7.12
CA HIS A 5 -20.38 -33.01 -6.30
C HIS A 5 -19.89 -34.44 -6.01
N GLY A 6 -19.15 -34.58 -4.92
CA GLY A 6 -18.62 -35.80 -4.37
C GLY A 6 -18.46 -35.53 -2.88
N CYS A 7 -19.12 -36.35 -2.08
CA CYS A 7 -19.25 -36.27 -0.63
C CYS A 7 -17.89 -36.44 0.07
N LEU A 8 -17.02 -35.43 0.01
CA LEU A 8 -15.81 -35.33 0.82
C LEU A 8 -16.10 -34.34 1.93
N SER A 9 -15.89 -34.79 3.18
CA SER A 9 -15.98 -33.90 4.34
C SER A 9 -14.96 -32.75 4.20
N PRO A 10 -15.18 -31.57 4.80
CA PRO A 10 -14.21 -30.46 4.73
C PRO A 10 -12.78 -30.86 5.11
N ALA A 11 -12.64 -31.89 5.96
CA ALA A 11 -11.38 -32.46 6.43
C ALA A 11 -10.60 -33.25 5.37
N GLU A 12 -11.22 -33.67 4.26
CA GLU A 12 -10.59 -34.48 3.21
C GLU A 12 -10.30 -33.68 1.93
N SER A 13 -10.42 -32.35 2.00
CA SER A 13 -10.15 -31.47 0.86
C SER A 13 -8.71 -30.95 0.86
N TRP A 14 -8.03 -31.07 -0.28
CA TRP A 14 -6.69 -30.51 -0.49
C TRP A 14 -6.78 -29.29 -1.41
N ARG A 15 -6.10 -28.20 -1.05
CA ARG A 15 -6.01 -27.00 -1.89
C ARG A 15 -4.63 -26.89 -2.52
N ILE A 16 -4.58 -26.85 -3.84
CA ILE A 16 -3.33 -26.60 -4.58
C ILE A 16 -2.85 -25.18 -4.28
N SER A 17 -1.55 -25.05 -4.01
CA SER A 17 -0.89 -23.76 -3.79
C SER A 17 0.08 -23.46 -4.92
N PHE A 18 -0.03 -22.28 -5.50
CA PHE A 18 0.88 -21.77 -6.53
C PHE A 18 1.85 -20.70 -5.98
N SER A 19 1.98 -20.60 -4.66
CA SER A 19 2.72 -19.53 -3.99
C SER A 19 4.18 -19.39 -4.46
N HIS A 20 4.85 -20.50 -4.77
CA HIS A 20 6.23 -20.49 -5.26
C HIS A 20 6.32 -19.79 -6.63
N ILE A 21 5.48 -20.18 -7.58
CA ILE A 21 5.44 -19.59 -8.93
C ILE A 21 4.98 -18.13 -8.85
N GLU A 22 3.96 -17.82 -8.05
CA GLU A 22 3.53 -16.43 -7.83
C GLU A 22 4.65 -15.53 -7.33
N LYS A 23 5.46 -16.03 -6.38
CA LYS A 23 6.61 -15.30 -5.85
C LYS A 23 7.64 -15.04 -6.94
N GLU A 24 7.94 -16.04 -7.77
CA GLU A 24 8.86 -15.86 -8.89
C GLU A 24 8.28 -14.89 -9.93
N LEU A 25 7.01 -14.98 -10.31
CA LEU A 25 6.36 -14.01 -11.23
C LEU A 25 6.45 -12.57 -10.72
N ILE A 26 6.26 -12.34 -9.41
CA ILE A 26 6.39 -11.00 -8.82
C ILE A 26 7.86 -10.55 -8.78
N LYS A 27 8.80 -11.49 -8.63
CA LYS A 27 10.24 -11.22 -8.63
C LYS A 27 10.73 -10.86 -10.04
N THR A 28 10.37 -11.66 -11.04
CA THR A 28 10.71 -11.54 -12.47
C THR A 28 9.55 -10.96 -13.29
N HIS A 29 8.97 -9.86 -12.81
CA HIS A 29 7.71 -9.28 -13.31
C HIS A 29 7.80 -8.53 -14.64
N GLY A 30 9.01 -8.31 -15.17
CA GLY A 30 9.21 -7.54 -16.40
C GLY A 30 9.16 -8.43 -17.63
N ASN A 31 8.78 -7.86 -18.78
CA ASN A 31 8.89 -8.60 -20.03
C ASN A 31 10.35 -8.74 -20.46
N LYS A 32 11.20 -7.76 -20.13
CA LYS A 32 12.64 -7.89 -20.27
C LYS A 32 13.20 -8.51 -19.00
N ARG A 33 14.14 -9.45 -19.16
CA ARG A 33 14.86 -10.07 -18.03
C ARG A 33 15.55 -9.02 -17.15
N THR A 34 15.98 -7.91 -17.76
CA THR A 34 16.70 -6.82 -17.10
C THR A 34 15.82 -5.81 -16.34
N CYS A 35 14.51 -6.04 -16.27
CA CYS A 35 13.58 -5.14 -15.58
C CYS A 35 13.94 -5.02 -14.08
N CYS A 36 14.19 -3.80 -13.63
CA CYS A 36 14.61 -3.47 -12.27
C CYS A 36 15.96 -4.05 -11.80
N GLU A 37 16.82 -4.55 -12.70
CA GLU A 37 18.20 -4.94 -12.36
C GLU A 37 19.11 -3.73 -12.12
N SER A 38 18.85 -2.60 -12.81
CA SER A 38 19.63 -1.36 -12.68
C SER A 38 18.76 -0.15 -12.40
N SER A 39 19.38 1.02 -12.18
CA SER A 39 18.63 2.26 -11.98
C SER A 39 17.78 2.66 -13.19
N ALA A 40 18.33 2.45 -14.39
CA ALA A 40 17.75 2.86 -15.67
C ALA A 40 16.56 1.99 -16.11
N THR A 41 16.48 0.74 -15.68
CA THR A 41 15.41 -0.20 -16.08
C THR A 41 14.32 -0.35 -15.01
N LYS A 42 14.29 0.52 -14.00
CA LYS A 42 13.32 0.41 -12.92
C LYS A 42 11.90 0.74 -13.40
N CYS A 43 10.95 -0.12 -13.02
CA CYS A 43 9.52 0.07 -13.24
C CYS A 43 8.78 0.42 -11.93
N CYS A 44 7.45 0.57 -11.99
CA CYS A 44 6.57 0.86 -10.86
C CYS A 44 5.63 -0.29 -10.46
N ARG A 45 5.74 -1.49 -11.07
CA ARG A 45 4.84 -2.65 -10.80
C ARG A 45 4.78 -3.02 -9.32
N LYS A 46 5.93 -3.22 -8.69
CA LYS A 46 6.03 -3.57 -7.25
C LYS A 46 5.46 -2.46 -6.35
N GLN A 47 5.68 -1.20 -6.71
CA GLN A 47 5.10 -0.06 -5.98
C GLN A 47 3.58 -0.04 -6.11
N CYS A 48 3.02 -0.26 -7.31
CA CYS A 48 1.57 -0.37 -7.50
C CYS A 48 0.98 -1.51 -6.67
N PHE A 49 1.64 -2.67 -6.64
CA PHE A 49 1.18 -3.79 -5.83
C PHE A 49 1.23 -3.47 -4.32
N LYS A 50 2.27 -2.77 -3.85
CA LYS A 50 2.35 -2.32 -2.45
C LYS A 50 1.20 -1.36 -2.11
N LEU A 51 0.91 -0.37 -2.97
CA LEU A 51 -0.21 0.54 -2.77
C LEU A 51 -1.55 -0.19 -2.74
N LEU A 52 -1.74 -1.19 -3.61
CA LEU A 52 -2.96 -2.00 -3.63
C LEU A 52 -3.12 -2.79 -2.33
N LYS A 53 -2.04 -3.36 -1.81
CA LYS A 53 -2.05 -4.03 -0.50
C LYS A 53 -2.45 -3.08 0.62
N CYS A 54 -1.84 -1.89 0.68
CA CYS A 54 -2.16 -0.89 1.69
C CYS A 54 -3.64 -0.45 1.61
N LEU A 55 -4.17 -0.28 0.40
CA LEU A 55 -5.58 0.06 0.20
C LEU A 55 -6.50 -1.06 0.71
N ILE A 56 -6.21 -2.31 0.35
CA ILE A 56 -6.98 -3.48 0.80
C ILE A 56 -6.94 -3.61 2.34
N GLU A 57 -5.76 -3.47 2.94
CA GLU A 57 -5.57 -3.50 4.39
C GLU A 57 -6.33 -2.36 5.08
N GLY A 58 -6.28 -1.15 4.52
CA GLY A 58 -7.04 0.00 5.00
C GLY A 58 -8.55 -0.20 4.94
N LEU A 59 -9.06 -0.74 3.83
CA LEU A 59 -10.47 -1.08 3.65
C LEU A 59 -10.93 -2.14 4.67
N LYS A 60 -10.16 -3.23 4.82
CA LYS A 60 -10.44 -4.26 5.83
C LYS A 60 -10.46 -3.69 7.25
N LYS A 61 -9.53 -2.80 7.58
CA LYS A 61 -9.46 -2.18 8.91
C LYS A 61 -10.65 -1.25 9.15
N ARG A 62 -11.10 -0.54 8.12
CA ARG A 62 -12.22 0.42 8.21
C ARG A 62 -13.59 -0.26 8.28
N TYR A 63 -13.74 -1.41 7.61
CA TYR A 63 -14.98 -2.16 7.46
C TYR A 63 -14.77 -3.67 7.73
N PRO A 64 -14.39 -4.04 8.97
CA PRO A 64 -13.98 -5.41 9.27
C PRO A 64 -15.12 -6.43 9.15
N GLN A 65 -16.38 -6.01 9.33
CA GLN A 65 -17.54 -6.91 9.26
C GLN A 65 -17.98 -7.13 7.81
N GLU A 66 -18.02 -6.06 7.03
CA GLU A 66 -18.48 -6.07 5.63
C GLU A 66 -17.44 -6.69 4.70
N LEU A 67 -16.15 -6.53 5.02
CA LEU A 67 -15.02 -6.97 4.20
C LEU A 67 -14.18 -8.07 4.85
N ASP A 68 -14.77 -8.91 5.71
CA ASP A 68 -14.05 -10.04 6.33
C ASP A 68 -13.47 -11.01 5.28
N ALA A 69 -14.27 -11.33 4.26
CA ALA A 69 -13.90 -12.19 3.12
C ALA A 69 -12.82 -11.57 2.20
N LEU A 70 -12.60 -10.26 2.27
CA LEU A 70 -11.52 -9.61 1.53
C LEU A 70 -10.18 -10.13 2.04
N CYS A 71 -9.27 -10.49 1.15
CA CYS A 71 -7.95 -10.94 1.53
C CYS A 71 -6.89 -10.46 0.54
N SER A 72 -5.64 -10.49 0.98
CA SER A 72 -4.49 -10.08 0.16
C SER A 72 -4.34 -10.91 -1.11
N TYR A 73 -4.90 -12.13 -1.14
CA TYR A 73 -4.86 -12.99 -2.32
C TYR A 73 -5.64 -12.40 -3.50
N LEU A 74 -6.81 -11.79 -3.26
CA LEU A 74 -7.61 -11.15 -4.30
C LEU A 74 -6.83 -10.03 -4.99
N GLY A 75 -6.18 -9.17 -4.21
CA GLY A 75 -5.30 -8.12 -4.74
C GLY A 75 -4.11 -8.68 -5.53
N LYS A 76 -3.54 -9.80 -5.08
CA LYS A 76 -2.48 -10.50 -5.83
C LYS A 76 -3.00 -11.03 -7.17
N THR A 77 -4.17 -11.66 -7.21
CA THR A 77 -4.76 -12.20 -8.45
C THR A 77 -5.05 -11.09 -9.46
N VAL A 78 -5.64 -9.96 -9.03
CA VAL A 78 -5.86 -8.80 -9.91
C VAL A 78 -4.53 -8.24 -10.42
N PHE A 79 -3.52 -8.14 -9.55
CA PHE A 79 -2.21 -7.67 -9.96
C PHE A 79 -1.59 -8.57 -11.04
N LEU A 80 -1.63 -9.89 -10.87
CA LEU A 80 -1.11 -10.84 -11.86
C LEU A 80 -1.84 -10.73 -13.20
N HIS A 81 -3.18 -10.66 -13.21
CA HIS A 81 -3.94 -10.41 -14.45
C HIS A 81 -3.55 -9.09 -15.11
N THR A 82 -3.38 -8.03 -14.32
CA THR A 82 -2.97 -6.71 -14.83
C THR A 82 -1.57 -6.76 -15.44
N LEU A 83 -0.63 -7.53 -14.85
CA LEU A 83 0.70 -7.74 -15.43
C LEU A 83 0.62 -8.46 -16.78
N SER A 84 -0.23 -9.48 -16.91
CA SER A 84 -0.41 -10.21 -18.16
C SER A 84 -1.01 -9.35 -19.27
N ILE A 85 -1.99 -8.51 -18.94
CA ILE A 85 -2.61 -7.58 -19.91
C ILE A 85 -1.64 -6.45 -20.29
N ARG A 86 -0.93 -5.88 -19.31
CA ARG A 86 0.05 -4.80 -19.50
C ARG A 86 1.48 -5.35 -19.43
N ALA A 87 1.82 -6.26 -20.33
CA ALA A 87 3.09 -6.99 -20.28
C ALA A 87 4.33 -6.08 -20.44
N GLN A 88 4.27 -5.06 -21.29
CA GLN A 88 5.45 -4.27 -21.66
C GLN A 88 5.97 -3.37 -20.52
N ASP A 89 7.28 -3.35 -20.30
CA ASP A 89 7.95 -2.56 -19.26
C ASP A 89 7.74 -1.05 -19.43
N SER A 90 7.61 -0.57 -20.67
CA SER A 90 7.30 0.83 -21.01
C SER A 90 5.93 1.28 -20.48
N LEU A 91 4.99 0.35 -20.24
CA LEU A 91 3.68 0.65 -19.66
C LEU A 91 3.72 0.83 -18.14
N TRP A 92 4.88 0.60 -17.51
CA TRP A 92 5.09 0.63 -16.07
C TRP A 92 6.28 1.51 -15.68
N THR A 93 6.56 2.54 -16.47
CA THR A 93 7.63 3.50 -16.15
C THR A 93 7.36 4.20 -14.82
N ARG A 94 8.42 4.46 -14.05
CA ARG A 94 8.32 5.06 -12.70
C ARG A 94 7.55 6.36 -12.63
N HIS A 95 7.75 7.24 -13.60
CA HIS A 95 7.08 8.54 -13.66
C HIS A 95 5.56 8.41 -13.79
N HIS A 96 5.05 7.26 -14.23
CA HIS A 96 3.63 6.98 -14.39
C HIS A 96 3.04 6.19 -13.21
N LEU A 97 3.71 6.12 -12.05
CA LEU A 97 3.20 5.39 -10.88
C LEU A 97 1.73 5.72 -10.55
N PRO A 98 1.30 7.00 -10.47
CA PRO A 98 -0.10 7.32 -10.21
C PRO A 98 -1.05 6.72 -11.25
N ALA A 99 -0.76 6.91 -12.54
CA ALA A 99 -1.59 6.37 -13.62
C ALA A 99 -1.60 4.83 -13.62
N CYS A 100 -0.46 4.18 -13.43
CA CYS A 100 -0.34 2.73 -13.35
C CYS A 100 -1.13 2.16 -12.17
N PHE A 101 -1.09 2.84 -11.01
CA PHE A 101 -1.87 2.43 -9.86
C PHE A 101 -3.38 2.61 -10.10
N MET A 102 -3.80 3.71 -10.73
CA MET A 102 -5.21 3.94 -11.07
C MET A 102 -5.73 2.91 -12.08
N HIS A 103 -4.89 2.45 -13.02
CA HIS A 103 -5.24 1.32 -13.89
C HIS A 103 -5.42 0.02 -13.11
N LEU A 104 -4.52 -0.28 -12.17
CA LEU A 104 -4.62 -1.47 -11.32
C LEU A 104 -5.86 -1.43 -10.41
N LEU A 105 -6.16 -0.27 -9.83
CA LEU A 105 -7.37 -0.04 -9.03
C LEU A 105 -8.63 -0.22 -9.87
N GLY A 106 -8.65 0.39 -11.07
CA GLY A 106 -9.76 0.24 -12.01
C GLY A 106 -9.98 -1.20 -12.46
N ALA A 107 -8.92 -2.02 -12.55
CA ALA A 107 -9.04 -3.44 -12.81
C ALA A 107 -9.73 -4.18 -11.65
N LEU A 108 -9.34 -3.92 -10.39
CA LEU A 108 -10.00 -4.50 -9.22
C LEU A 108 -11.49 -4.11 -9.16
N GLU A 109 -11.78 -2.82 -9.38
CA GLU A 109 -13.13 -2.25 -9.46
C GLU A 109 -13.97 -2.92 -10.57
N GLY A 110 -13.39 -3.12 -11.76
CA GLY A 110 -14.05 -3.83 -12.87
C GLY A 110 -14.34 -5.31 -12.56
N HIS A 111 -13.41 -6.00 -11.90
CA HIS A 111 -13.66 -7.36 -11.40
C HIS A 111 -14.76 -7.38 -10.33
N GLY A 112 -14.80 -6.38 -9.45
CA GLY A 112 -15.86 -6.19 -8.44
C GLY A 112 -17.24 -6.05 -9.08
N ARG A 113 -17.38 -5.11 -10.02
CA ARG A 113 -18.63 -4.88 -10.77
C ARG A 113 -19.12 -6.10 -11.55
N SER A 114 -18.21 -6.78 -12.24
CA SER A 114 -18.58 -7.95 -13.05
C SER A 114 -18.86 -9.20 -12.20
N GLY A 115 -18.44 -9.21 -10.93
CA GLY A 115 -18.50 -10.39 -10.09
C GLY A 115 -17.55 -11.51 -10.53
N LEU A 116 -16.59 -11.22 -11.40
CA LEU A 116 -15.73 -12.19 -12.05
C LEU A 116 -14.27 -11.85 -11.76
N LEU A 117 -13.64 -12.61 -10.86
CA LEU A 117 -12.20 -12.62 -10.67
C LEU A 117 -11.68 -14.05 -10.81
N PRO A 118 -11.40 -14.52 -12.04
CA PRO A 118 -10.80 -15.83 -12.26
C PRO A 118 -9.49 -15.97 -11.49
N HIS A 119 -9.27 -17.11 -10.85
CA HIS A 119 -7.97 -17.46 -10.28
C HIS A 119 -6.93 -17.51 -11.40
N PHE A 120 -5.75 -16.91 -11.17
CA PHE A 120 -4.76 -16.69 -12.24
C PHE A 120 -4.30 -17.99 -12.94
N PHE A 121 -4.07 -19.06 -12.18
CA PHE A 121 -3.66 -20.37 -12.73
C PHE A 121 -4.82 -21.33 -12.99
N VAL A 122 -6.04 -21.01 -12.54
CA VAL A 122 -7.21 -21.88 -12.70
C VAL A 122 -8.38 -21.02 -13.16
N PRO A 123 -8.45 -20.67 -14.46
CA PRO A 123 -9.42 -19.70 -14.98
C PRO A 123 -10.89 -20.05 -14.72
N THR A 124 -11.18 -21.34 -14.54
CA THR A 124 -12.53 -21.84 -14.20
C THR A 124 -12.94 -21.58 -12.74
N SER A 125 -12.00 -21.20 -11.87
CA SER A 125 -12.23 -20.94 -10.45
C SER A 125 -12.40 -19.44 -10.21
N ASN A 126 -13.64 -18.95 -10.12
CA ASN A 126 -13.92 -17.55 -9.81
C ASN A 126 -13.79 -17.28 -8.30
N LEU A 127 -12.93 -16.33 -7.92
CA LEU A 127 -12.69 -15.94 -6.54
C LEU A 127 -13.79 -15.05 -5.94
N PHE A 128 -14.62 -14.44 -6.79
CA PHE A 128 -15.79 -13.65 -6.37
C PHE A 128 -17.11 -14.45 -6.39
N ALA A 129 -17.05 -15.75 -6.69
CA ALA A 129 -18.23 -16.61 -6.61
C ALA A 129 -18.60 -16.93 -5.15
N ALA A 130 -19.91 -17.09 -4.90
CA ALA A 130 -20.40 -17.67 -3.66
C ALA A 130 -20.02 -19.17 -3.58
N PRO A 131 -19.78 -19.74 -2.39
CA PRO A 131 -19.81 -19.10 -1.08
C PRO A 131 -18.51 -18.36 -0.71
N THR A 132 -17.46 -18.41 -1.55
CA THR A 132 -16.13 -17.87 -1.23
C THR A 132 -16.13 -16.36 -0.97
N PHE A 133 -16.91 -15.60 -1.73
CA PHE A 133 -17.09 -14.17 -1.51
C PHE A 133 -18.59 -13.82 -1.50
N PRO A 134 -19.17 -13.42 -0.37
CA PRO A 134 -20.58 -13.09 -0.29
C PRO A 134 -20.96 -11.93 -1.23
N ARG A 135 -22.07 -12.06 -1.95
CA ARG A 135 -22.53 -11.04 -2.91
C ARG A 135 -22.68 -9.65 -2.26
N LYS A 136 -23.19 -9.58 -1.03
CA LYS A 136 -23.32 -8.32 -0.28
C LYS A 136 -21.97 -7.66 -0.01
N ALA A 137 -20.98 -8.45 0.41
CA ALA A 137 -19.61 -7.96 0.61
C ALA A 137 -19.00 -7.46 -0.71
N LEU A 138 -19.35 -8.06 -1.84
CA LEU A 138 -18.81 -7.69 -3.16
C LEU A 138 -19.36 -6.36 -3.66
N VAL A 139 -20.67 -6.14 -3.49
CA VAL A 139 -21.32 -4.86 -3.76
C VAL A 139 -20.67 -3.79 -2.89
N PHE A 140 -20.56 -4.04 -1.58
CA PHE A 140 -19.93 -3.10 -0.64
C PHE A 140 -18.47 -2.79 -1.00
N LEU A 141 -17.67 -3.81 -1.34
CA LEU A 141 -16.28 -3.63 -1.79
C LEU A 141 -16.21 -2.72 -3.02
N THR A 142 -17.10 -2.94 -3.99
CA THR A 142 -17.12 -2.17 -5.25
C THR A 142 -17.43 -0.71 -4.97
N GLU A 143 -18.47 -0.42 -4.18
CA GLU A 143 -18.85 0.93 -3.78
C GLU A 143 -17.73 1.61 -2.98
N ALA A 144 -17.09 0.90 -2.05
CA ALA A 144 -16.00 1.43 -1.26
C ALA A 144 -14.76 1.77 -2.12
N LEU A 145 -14.46 0.96 -3.14
CA LEU A 145 -13.36 1.23 -4.09
C LEU A 145 -13.66 2.45 -4.97
N GLU A 146 -14.89 2.55 -5.48
CA GLU A 146 -15.34 3.71 -6.27
C GLU A 146 -15.25 5.00 -5.46
N GLU A 147 -15.67 4.95 -4.18
CA GLU A 147 -15.58 6.09 -3.29
C GLU A 147 -14.13 6.49 -2.97
N GLN A 148 -13.26 5.52 -2.67
CA GLN A 148 -11.83 5.78 -2.50
C GLN A 148 -11.23 6.45 -3.73
N ARG A 149 -11.59 5.97 -4.93
CA ARG A 149 -11.12 6.54 -6.19
C ARG A 149 -11.62 7.97 -6.39
N ARG A 150 -12.90 8.22 -6.15
CA ARG A 150 -13.55 9.53 -6.30
C ARG A 150 -12.97 10.58 -5.34
N GLN A 151 -12.63 10.17 -4.12
CA GLN A 151 -12.06 11.04 -3.08
C GLN A 151 -10.53 11.22 -3.17
N GLY A 152 -9.86 10.63 -4.15
CA GLY A 152 -8.40 10.75 -4.27
C GLY A 152 -7.59 9.87 -3.30
N LEU A 153 -8.13 8.71 -2.93
CA LEU A 153 -7.48 7.65 -2.16
C LEU A 153 -7.10 8.05 -0.72
N PRO A 154 -8.04 8.54 0.10
CA PRO A 154 -7.75 9.00 1.45
C PRO A 154 -7.12 7.91 2.35
N LEU A 155 -7.40 6.62 2.11
CA LEU A 155 -6.76 5.53 2.86
C LEU A 155 -5.26 5.35 2.58
N LEU A 156 -4.74 5.95 1.51
CA LEU A 156 -3.31 5.93 1.17
C LEU A 156 -2.60 7.22 1.58
N MET A 157 -3.33 8.22 2.06
CA MET A 157 -2.73 9.45 2.55
C MET A 157 -2.13 9.24 3.95
N PRO A 158 -0.97 9.85 4.25
CA PRO A 158 -0.47 9.90 5.62
C PRO A 158 -1.51 10.54 6.54
N PRO A 159 -1.64 10.10 7.81
CA PRO A 159 -2.45 10.81 8.78
C PRO A 159 -1.97 12.26 8.88
N ALA A 160 -2.91 13.20 8.96
CA ALA A 160 -2.58 14.62 9.09
C ALA A 160 -1.61 14.81 10.27
N PRO A 161 -0.59 15.68 10.15
CA PRO A 161 0.30 15.97 11.26
C PRO A 161 -0.55 16.43 12.45
N ALA A 162 -0.28 15.84 13.63
CA ALA A 162 -0.97 16.23 14.85
C ALA A 162 -0.81 17.74 15.08
N PRO A 163 -1.83 18.44 15.58
CA PRO A 163 -1.70 19.85 15.92
C PRO A 163 -0.50 20.00 16.86
N HIS A 164 0.45 20.85 16.47
CA HIS A 164 1.58 21.21 17.31
C HIS A 164 1.02 21.79 18.62
N TRP A 165 1.26 21.14 19.75
CA TRP A 165 0.97 21.75 21.04
C TRP A 165 1.86 22.99 21.16
N GLN A 166 1.25 24.18 21.08
CA GLN A 166 1.94 25.42 21.39
C GLN A 166 2.34 25.36 22.86
N TYR A 167 3.62 25.11 23.10
CA TYR A 167 4.21 25.16 24.43
C TYR A 167 4.19 26.61 24.91
N THR A 168 3.26 26.95 25.79
CA THR A 168 3.34 28.18 26.59
C THR A 168 4.30 27.91 27.75
N PRO A 169 5.49 28.54 27.78
CA PRO A 169 6.39 28.38 28.91
C PRO A 169 5.74 28.91 30.20
N PRO A 170 5.95 28.25 31.34
CA PRO A 170 5.40 28.70 32.61
C PRO A 170 6.01 30.04 33.02
N VAL A 171 5.14 30.98 33.42
CA VAL A 171 5.52 32.27 33.99
C VAL A 171 6.25 32.02 35.31
N THR A 172 7.54 32.35 35.37
CA THR A 172 8.35 32.26 36.59
C THR A 172 8.05 33.45 37.52
N PRO A 173 7.74 33.22 38.81
CA PRO A 173 7.61 34.29 39.79
C PRO A 173 9.00 34.77 40.24
N SER A 174 9.18 36.09 40.31
CA SER A 174 10.42 36.76 40.69
C SER A 174 10.62 36.86 42.20
N HIS A 175 11.90 36.93 42.60
CA HIS A 175 12.53 37.40 43.87
C HIS A 175 13.01 36.33 44.88
N PRO A 176 14.00 36.66 45.74
CA PRO A 176 15.21 37.47 45.53
C PRO A 176 16.51 36.77 46.02
N LEU A 177 17.63 37.39 45.67
CA LEU A 177 19.03 36.96 45.81
C LEU A 177 19.50 36.65 47.25
N SER A 178 20.41 35.65 47.39
CA SER A 178 21.36 35.56 48.50
C SER A 178 22.72 34.99 48.03
N TYR A 179 23.78 35.63 48.51
CA TYR A 179 25.21 35.53 48.23
C TYR A 179 25.83 34.18 48.66
N SER A 180 26.84 33.58 48.02
CA SER A 180 28.25 34.04 48.02
C SER A 180 29.18 33.10 47.21
N ARG A 181 30.23 33.70 46.61
CA ARG A 181 31.65 33.21 46.49
C ARG A 181 31.95 31.99 45.60
N LEU A 182 32.95 31.96 44.70
CA LEU A 182 34.26 32.61 44.59
C LEU A 182 34.77 32.60 43.13
N MET A 183 35.46 33.68 42.75
CA MET A 183 36.70 33.74 41.96
C MET A 183 36.88 32.81 40.76
N LEU A 184 36.92 33.38 39.55
CA LEU A 184 38.21 33.66 38.89
C LEU A 184 38.05 34.64 37.73
N SER A 185 38.65 35.78 37.95
CA SER A 185 38.92 36.89 37.05
C SER A 185 39.85 36.50 35.90
N SER A 186 39.56 37.05 34.72
CA SER A 186 40.51 37.69 33.79
C SER A 186 41.59 36.78 33.18
N LEU A 187 41.67 36.65 31.85
CA LEU A 187 42.14 37.75 31.01
C LEU A 187 41.44 37.76 29.64
N LEU A 188 40.80 38.91 29.39
CA LEU A 188 40.62 39.55 28.09
C LEU A 188 42.00 39.75 27.42
N LEU A 189 42.16 39.89 26.11
CA LEU A 189 41.80 41.07 25.30
C LEU A 189 42.21 40.69 23.86
N SER A 190 41.34 40.88 22.85
CA SER A 190 41.44 41.99 21.86
C SER A 190 42.53 41.77 20.80
N SER A 191 42.38 42.05 19.51
CA SER A 191 41.33 42.61 18.67
C SER A 191 41.73 42.33 17.20
N HIS A 192 40.73 42.20 16.33
CA HIS A 192 40.57 42.71 14.93
C HIS A 192 41.65 43.64 14.30
N PRO A 193 41.62 44.02 12.98
CA PRO A 193 40.71 43.68 11.84
C PRO A 193 41.39 43.59 10.42
N LYS A 194 40.54 43.58 9.37
CA LYS A 194 40.68 44.08 7.95
C LYS A 194 41.06 43.05 6.88
N LEU A 195 40.19 42.70 5.93
CA LEU A 195 39.68 43.39 4.71
C LEU A 195 40.68 43.47 3.53
N LEU A 196 40.17 43.05 2.35
CA LEU A 196 40.56 43.35 0.95
C LEU A 196 41.75 42.60 0.33
N ARG A 197 41.46 41.60 -0.52
CA ARG A 197 41.37 41.75 -1.99
C ARG A 197 40.79 40.49 -2.64
#